data_AF-A0ABD1LNZ2-F1
#
_entry.id   AF-A0ABD1LNZ2-F1
#
_cell.length_a   1.000
_cell.length_b   1.000
_cell.length_c   1.000
_cell.angle_alpha   90.00
_cell.angle_beta   90.00
_cell.angle_gamma   90.00
#
_symmetry.space_group_name_H-M   'P 1'
#
loop_
_entity.id
_entity.type
_entity.pdbx_description
1 polymer ?
#
loop_
_entity_poly.entity_id
_entity_poly.type
_entity_poly.pdbx_seq_one_letter_code
_entity_poly.pdbx_strand_id
1 'polypeptide(L)'
;MEVGRATQEFTCLAVSASPITCRRAYTSITPREEVSTAEILIKLLFGTWHRMPVIFGLFYLAIRQHPHQQYNLINVGIHSVNVRNNSQDYPYRKHNGSYNDPFEGAGGYKTFFEEMCYLRCRMIRDASVVYGRLKERQDRVRTYQDGKLKIAESGLLPRDDDGIAIPGDVRNSWVGVSTLQALFIKEYNAVCDAIKPALFHA
;
A
#
# COMPACT_ATOMS: atom_id res chain seq x y z
N MET A 1 -0.24 -27.70 -12.25
CA MET A 1 -0.05 -26.38 -12.89
C MET A 1 -1.30 -25.91 -13.65
N GLU A 2 -2.44 -26.59 -13.56
CA GLU A 2 -3.70 -26.22 -14.26
C GLU A 2 -4.80 -25.66 -13.35
N VAL A 3 -4.67 -25.79 -12.02
CA VAL A 3 -5.73 -25.34 -11.07
C VAL A 3 -5.79 -23.81 -10.93
N GLY A 4 -4.68 -23.11 -11.18
CA GLY A 4 -4.58 -21.64 -11.02
C GLY A 4 -5.12 -20.83 -12.21
N ARG A 5 -5.07 -21.38 -13.44
CA ARG A 5 -5.52 -20.65 -14.64
C ARG A 5 -7.05 -20.59 -14.71
N ALA A 6 -7.73 -21.63 -14.25
CA ALA A 6 -9.20 -21.66 -14.20
C ALA A 6 -9.79 -20.75 -13.12
N THR A 7 -9.08 -20.49 -12.03
CA THR A 7 -9.53 -19.58 -10.96
C THR A 7 -9.37 -18.10 -11.33
N GLN A 8 -8.35 -17.76 -12.13
CA GLN A 8 -8.12 -16.38 -12.60
C GLN A 8 -9.18 -15.85 -13.57
N GLU A 9 -9.74 -16.69 -14.46
CA GLU A 9 -10.85 -16.25 -15.32
C GLU A 9 -12.11 -15.91 -14.53
N PHE A 10 -12.30 -16.51 -13.34
CA PHE A 10 -13.50 -16.30 -12.52
C PHE A 10 -13.47 -14.98 -11.75
N THR A 11 -12.30 -14.48 -11.35
CA THR A 11 -12.19 -13.26 -10.53
C THR A 11 -12.37 -11.97 -11.33
N CYS A 12 -11.96 -11.95 -12.61
CA CYS A 12 -12.14 -10.78 -13.50
C CYS A 12 -13.62 -10.49 -13.83
N LEU A 13 -14.49 -11.50 -13.77
CA LEU A 13 -15.89 -11.34 -14.17
C LEU A 13 -16.78 -10.79 -13.05
N ALA A 14 -16.42 -10.89 -11.77
CA ALA A 14 -17.29 -10.47 -10.66
C ALA A 14 -17.55 -8.95 -10.59
N VAL A 15 -16.77 -8.12 -11.31
CA VAL A 15 -16.91 -6.66 -11.32
C VAL A 15 -17.77 -6.16 -12.50
N SER A 16 -18.04 -6.99 -13.51
CA SER A 16 -18.82 -6.61 -14.70
C SER A 16 -19.88 -7.62 -15.15
N ALA A 17 -19.99 -8.79 -14.52
CA ALA A 17 -20.71 -9.89 -15.14
C ALA A 17 -22.21 -9.94 -14.84
N SER A 18 -22.94 -10.21 -15.91
CA SER A 18 -24.27 -10.81 -15.96
C SER A 18 -24.48 -11.89 -14.89
N PRO A 19 -25.72 -12.07 -14.37
CA PRO A 19 -26.07 -13.05 -13.32
C PRO A 19 -25.54 -14.48 -13.52
N ILE A 20 -25.26 -14.87 -14.76
CA ILE A 20 -24.79 -16.21 -15.14
C ILE A 20 -23.36 -16.48 -14.66
N THR A 21 -22.47 -15.49 -14.66
CA THR A 21 -21.06 -15.71 -14.30
C THR A 21 -20.86 -15.77 -12.79
N CYS A 22 -21.67 -15.04 -12.03
CA CYS A 22 -21.66 -15.08 -10.56
C CYS A 22 -22.05 -16.47 -10.04
N ARG A 23 -22.91 -17.20 -10.77
CA ARG A 23 -23.35 -18.57 -10.43
C ARG A 23 -22.20 -19.57 -10.40
N ARG A 24 -21.16 -19.37 -11.22
CA ARG A 24 -20.01 -20.28 -11.35
C ARG A 24 -18.99 -20.08 -10.21
N ALA A 25 -18.85 -18.86 -9.70
CA ALA A 25 -18.09 -18.58 -8.48
C ALA A 25 -18.81 -19.06 -7.21
N TYR A 26 -20.15 -19.08 -7.22
CA TYR A 26 -20.95 -19.52 -6.08
C TYR A 26 -20.75 -21.01 -5.74
N THR A 27 -20.51 -21.86 -6.75
CA THR A 27 -20.34 -23.31 -6.56
C THR A 27 -19.05 -23.72 -5.85
N SER A 28 -18.09 -22.81 -5.69
CA SER A 28 -16.84 -23.06 -4.95
C SER A 28 -16.84 -22.51 -3.52
N ILE A 29 -17.95 -21.88 -3.08
CA ILE A 29 -18.09 -21.30 -1.74
C ILE A 29 -18.61 -22.38 -0.78
N THR A 30 -18.13 -22.37 0.47
CA THR A 30 -18.58 -23.33 1.48
C THR A 30 -20.02 -23.04 1.94
N PRO A 31 -20.84 -24.06 2.30
CA PRO A 31 -22.27 -23.88 2.60
C PRO A 31 -22.58 -22.89 3.75
N ARG A 32 -21.60 -22.62 4.62
CA ARG A 32 -21.74 -21.69 5.75
C ARG A 32 -21.73 -20.21 5.32
N GLU A 33 -21.20 -19.90 4.15
CA GLU A 33 -21.08 -18.53 3.62
C GLU A 33 -22.16 -18.19 2.57
N GLU A 34 -22.96 -19.17 2.15
CA GLU A 34 -24.06 -19.00 1.19
C GLU A 34 -25.21 -18.12 1.69
N VAL A 35 -25.46 -18.08 3.01
CA VAL A 35 -26.55 -17.29 3.60
C VAL A 35 -26.21 -15.79 3.62
N SER A 36 -24.94 -15.45 3.86
CA SER A 36 -24.48 -14.05 3.91
C SER A 36 -24.35 -13.44 2.51
N THR A 37 -23.93 -14.25 1.53
CA THR A 37 -23.81 -13.81 0.14
C THR A 37 -25.16 -13.65 -0.55
N ALA A 38 -26.19 -14.44 -0.20
CA ALA A 38 -27.54 -14.29 -0.74
C ALA A 38 -28.23 -12.96 -0.36
N GLU A 39 -28.07 -12.48 0.89
CA GLU A 39 -28.59 -11.17 1.30
C GLU A 39 -27.83 -9.99 0.68
N ILE A 40 -26.50 -10.12 0.53
CA ILE A 40 -25.68 -9.16 -0.19
C ILE A 40 -26.08 -9.10 -1.68
N LEU A 41 -26.40 -10.25 -2.29
CA LEU A 41 -26.87 -10.35 -3.68
C LEU A 41 -28.19 -9.60 -3.86
N ILE A 42 -29.13 -9.72 -2.91
CA ILE A 42 -30.38 -8.96 -2.89
C ILE A 42 -30.11 -7.45 -2.80
N LYS A 43 -29.15 -7.00 -1.97
CA LYS A 43 -28.78 -5.56 -1.90
C LYS A 43 -27.96 -5.06 -3.09
N LEU A 44 -27.18 -5.92 -3.74
CA LEU A 44 -26.47 -5.64 -5.00
C LEU A 44 -27.45 -5.48 -6.16
N LEU A 45 -28.51 -6.29 -6.21
CA LEU A 45 -29.60 -6.16 -7.19
C LEU A 45 -30.36 -4.82 -7.07
N PHE A 46 -30.35 -4.17 -5.90
CA PHE A 46 -31.09 -2.91 -5.66
C PHE A 46 -30.23 -1.63 -5.63
N GLY A 47 -28.90 -1.69 -5.86
CA GLY A 47 -28.07 -0.51 -6.19
C GLY A 47 -28.10 0.68 -5.20
N THR A 48 -28.52 0.48 -3.94
CA THR A 48 -28.85 1.59 -3.01
C THR A 48 -28.15 1.53 -1.66
N TRP A 49 -27.10 0.71 -1.50
CA TRP A 49 -26.37 0.57 -0.23
C TRP A 49 -25.83 1.91 0.33
N HIS A 50 -25.41 2.82 -0.55
CA HIS A 50 -24.88 4.15 -0.18
C HIS A 50 -25.96 5.15 0.24
N ARG A 51 -27.25 4.80 0.13
CA ARG A 51 -28.40 5.60 0.60
C ARG A 51 -28.99 5.09 1.92
N MET A 52 -28.46 4.00 2.48
CA MET A 52 -28.92 3.48 3.77
C MET A 52 -28.33 4.30 4.93
N PRO A 53 -28.96 4.27 6.12
CA PRO A 53 -28.35 4.82 7.33
C PRO A 53 -26.95 4.23 7.58
N VAL A 54 -26.03 5.03 8.14
CA VAL A 54 -24.59 4.72 8.24
C VAL A 54 -24.30 3.34 8.80
N ILE A 55 -25.01 2.91 9.86
CA ILE A 55 -24.81 1.61 10.51
C ILE A 55 -25.00 0.46 9.52
N PHE A 56 -26.07 0.50 8.73
CA PHE A 56 -26.34 -0.52 7.70
C PHE A 56 -25.34 -0.47 6.55
N GLY A 57 -24.86 0.73 6.20
CA GLY A 57 -23.77 0.91 5.23
C GLY A 57 -22.46 0.28 5.71
N LEU A 58 -22.11 0.44 6.99
CA LEU A 58 -20.91 -0.17 7.58
C LEU A 58 -21.02 -1.69 7.68
N PHE A 59 -22.17 -2.23 8.07
CA PHE A 59 -22.41 -3.68 8.01
C PHE A 59 -22.26 -4.20 6.59
N TYR A 60 -22.86 -3.52 5.61
CA TYR A 60 -22.72 -3.90 4.21
C TYR A 60 -21.25 -3.89 3.75
N LEU A 61 -20.48 -2.85 4.08
CA LEU A 61 -19.07 -2.75 3.72
C LEU A 61 -18.21 -3.83 4.41
N ALA A 62 -18.45 -4.12 5.69
CA ALA A 62 -17.73 -5.14 6.43
C ALA A 62 -17.97 -6.54 5.84
N ILE A 63 -19.23 -6.88 5.55
CA ILE A 63 -19.57 -8.16 4.94
C ILE A 63 -19.03 -8.22 3.50
N ARG A 64 -19.02 -7.11 2.74
CA ARG A 64 -18.44 -7.06 1.40
C ARG A 64 -16.92 -7.19 1.40
N GLN A 65 -16.23 -6.68 2.43
CA GLN A 65 -14.78 -6.74 2.53
C GLN A 65 -14.27 -8.19 2.69
N HIS A 66 -15.02 -9.03 3.42
CA HIS A 66 -14.60 -10.40 3.72
C HIS A 66 -14.38 -11.27 2.45
N PRO A 67 -15.34 -11.39 1.51
CA PRO A 67 -15.12 -12.11 0.26
C PRO A 67 -14.00 -11.53 -0.60
N HIS A 68 -13.85 -10.20 -0.64
CA HIS A 68 -12.76 -9.57 -1.37
C HIS A 68 -11.38 -9.96 -0.80
N GLN A 69 -11.26 -10.13 0.52
CA GLN A 69 -10.03 -10.60 1.14
C GLN A 69 -9.77 -12.10 0.87
N GLN A 70 -10.81 -12.93 0.84
CA GLN A 70 -10.65 -14.38 0.66
C GLN A 70 -10.38 -14.77 -0.80
N TYR A 71 -11.06 -14.13 -1.75
CA TYR A 71 -11.11 -14.62 -3.13
C TYR A 71 -10.43 -13.70 -4.14
N ASN A 72 -10.13 -12.45 -3.77
CA ASN A 72 -9.51 -11.48 -4.69
C ASN A 72 -8.06 -11.12 -4.31
N LEU A 73 -7.49 -11.71 -3.25
CA LEU A 73 -6.06 -11.60 -2.96
C LEU A 73 -5.34 -12.78 -3.62
N ILE A 74 -4.79 -12.55 -4.81
CA ILE A 74 -4.09 -13.58 -5.58
C ILE A 74 -2.60 -13.34 -5.45
N ASN A 75 -1.91 -14.28 -4.84
CA ASN A 75 -0.46 -14.20 -4.74
C ASN A 75 0.21 -14.47 -6.08
N VAL A 76 1.21 -13.66 -6.41
CA VAL A 76 1.99 -13.78 -7.66
C VAL A 76 3.48 -13.81 -7.33
N GLY A 77 4.20 -14.73 -7.98
CA GLY A 77 5.63 -14.95 -7.75
C GLY A 77 5.91 -16.05 -6.72
N ILE A 78 7.19 -16.28 -6.44
CA ILE A 78 7.62 -17.30 -5.47
C ILE A 78 7.62 -16.69 -4.08
N HIS A 79 6.85 -17.27 -3.15
CA HIS A 79 6.97 -16.94 -1.73
C HIS A 79 8.30 -17.47 -1.20
N SER A 80 9.08 -16.60 -0.58
CA SER A 80 10.28 -17.01 0.14
C SER A 80 9.90 -17.61 1.49
N VAL A 81 9.36 -18.83 1.49
CA VAL A 81 8.78 -19.50 2.69
C VAL A 81 9.80 -19.77 3.80
N ASN A 82 11.09 -19.52 3.56
CA ASN A 82 12.20 -19.84 4.47
C ASN A 82 12.96 -18.62 4.98
N VAL A 83 12.49 -17.39 4.73
CA VAL A 83 13.12 -16.18 5.28
C VAL A 83 12.34 -15.78 6.52
N ARG A 84 12.87 -16.12 7.69
CA ARG A 84 12.35 -15.62 8.98
C ARG A 84 13.25 -14.49 9.47
N ASN A 85 12.63 -13.44 9.98
CA ASN A 85 13.29 -12.31 10.61
C ASN A 85 12.61 -11.98 11.93
N ASN A 86 13.40 -11.63 12.93
CA ASN A 86 12.87 -11.10 14.16
C ASN A 86 12.50 -9.63 13.95
N SER A 87 11.28 -9.25 14.34
CA SER A 87 10.83 -7.86 14.22
C SER A 87 11.63 -6.91 15.13
N GLN A 88 12.15 -7.41 16.26
CA GLN A 88 12.98 -6.61 17.16
C GLN A 88 14.33 -6.20 16.57
N ASP A 89 14.85 -6.94 15.57
CA ASP A 89 16.12 -6.59 14.92
C ASP A 89 15.97 -5.36 14.01
N TYR A 90 14.73 -5.10 13.56
CA TYR A 90 14.39 -4.01 12.64
C TYR A 90 13.17 -3.22 13.14
N PRO A 91 13.28 -2.50 14.28
CA PRO A 91 12.18 -1.72 14.85
C PRO A 91 11.95 -0.38 14.11
N TYR A 92 12.31 -0.33 12.83
CA TYR A 92 12.19 0.84 11.98
C TYR A 92 11.97 0.42 10.53
N ARG A 93 11.40 1.32 9.73
CA ARG A 93 11.15 1.06 8.30
C ARG A 93 12.46 1.15 7.52
N LYS A 94 12.89 0.03 6.92
CA LYS A 94 14.10 0.02 6.09
C LYS A 94 13.95 0.83 4.81
N HIS A 95 15.09 1.31 4.33
CA HIS A 95 15.23 2.08 3.09
C HIS A 95 14.84 1.31 1.82
N ASN A 96 14.72 -0.03 1.84
CA ASN A 96 14.35 -0.90 0.71
C ASN A 96 12.98 -1.60 0.92
N GLY A 97 12.41 -1.51 2.13
CA GLY A 97 11.08 -2.02 2.46
C GLY A 97 11.06 -3.49 2.80
N SER A 98 12.24 -4.12 2.89
CA SER A 98 12.33 -5.49 3.33
C SER A 98 12.19 -5.57 4.86
N TYR A 99 11.90 -6.78 5.34
CA TYR A 99 11.80 -7.10 6.78
C TYR A 99 10.63 -6.41 7.50
N ASN A 100 9.57 -6.04 6.78
CA ASN A 100 8.33 -5.53 7.38
C ASN A 100 7.41 -6.67 7.84
N ASP A 101 7.32 -7.73 7.02
CA ASP A 101 6.67 -8.98 7.41
C ASP A 101 7.72 -9.89 8.09
N PRO A 102 7.43 -10.51 9.25
CA PRO A 102 8.34 -11.43 9.93
C PRO A 102 8.48 -12.81 9.27
N PHE A 103 7.58 -13.14 8.34
CA PHE A 103 7.53 -14.44 7.67
C PHE A 103 7.87 -14.36 6.18
N GLU A 104 7.91 -13.16 5.60
CA GLU A 104 8.21 -12.96 4.19
C GLU A 104 9.05 -11.70 3.90
N GLY A 105 9.83 -11.74 2.83
CA GLY A 105 10.47 -10.55 2.25
C GLY A 105 9.51 -9.66 1.45
N ALA A 106 8.21 -9.67 1.76
CA ALA A 106 7.15 -9.06 0.97
C ALA A 106 7.14 -7.52 1.06
N GLY A 107 6.67 -6.87 -0.01
CA GLY A 107 6.42 -5.43 -0.03
C GLY A 107 7.64 -4.53 -0.25
N GLY A 108 8.85 -5.08 -0.40
CA GLY A 108 10.08 -4.36 -0.73
C GLY A 108 10.14 -3.81 -2.16
N TYR A 109 11.15 -3.00 -2.46
CA TYR A 109 11.42 -2.50 -3.82
C TYR A 109 11.69 -3.66 -4.80
N LYS A 110 11.12 -3.60 -6.03
CA LYS A 110 11.18 -4.67 -7.06
C LYS A 110 10.51 -5.99 -6.65
N THR A 111 9.46 -5.93 -5.86
CA THR A 111 8.56 -7.08 -5.65
C THR A 111 7.56 -7.20 -6.80
N PHE A 112 7.02 -8.40 -7.00
CA PHE A 112 6.02 -8.67 -8.03
C PHE A 112 4.70 -7.98 -7.70
N PHE A 113 4.03 -7.48 -8.72
CA PHE A 113 2.64 -7.05 -8.68
C PHE A 113 1.83 -7.95 -9.59
N GLU A 114 0.57 -8.15 -9.22
CA GLU A 114 -0.41 -9.02 -9.88
C GLU A 114 -0.26 -9.02 -11.42
N GLU A 115 0.05 -10.20 -11.97
CA GLU A 115 0.23 -10.62 -13.37
C GLU A 115 1.07 -9.80 -14.37
N MET A 116 1.54 -8.57 -14.11
CA MET A 116 2.53 -7.96 -15.01
C MET A 116 3.32 -6.80 -14.38
N CYS A 117 4.64 -6.87 -14.61
CA CYS A 117 5.69 -5.86 -14.41
C CYS A 117 6.24 -5.67 -12.97
N TYR A 118 7.57 -5.56 -12.89
CA TYR A 118 8.29 -5.16 -11.68
C TYR A 118 7.83 -3.76 -11.25
N LEU A 119 7.16 -3.67 -10.11
CA LEU A 119 6.84 -2.35 -9.57
C LEU A 119 8.12 -1.66 -9.15
N ARG A 120 8.36 -0.52 -9.79
CA ARG A 120 9.40 0.42 -9.37
C ARG A 120 8.98 1.21 -8.13
N CYS A 121 7.71 1.13 -7.71
CA CYS A 121 7.23 1.69 -6.44
C CYS A 121 7.24 0.60 -5.35
N ARG A 122 7.37 1.02 -4.09
CA ARG A 122 7.23 0.11 -2.95
C ARG A 122 5.76 0.02 -2.55
N MET A 123 5.30 -1.18 -2.21
CA MET A 123 3.90 -1.42 -1.82
C MET A 123 3.60 -0.99 -0.37
N ILE A 124 4.60 -1.03 0.50
CA ILE A 124 4.45 -0.59 1.90
C ILE A 124 4.21 0.92 1.94
N ARG A 125 3.21 1.36 2.71
CA ARG A 125 2.88 2.78 2.94
C ARG A 125 3.91 3.45 3.85
N ASP A 126 5.14 3.63 3.38
CA ASP A 126 6.29 4.16 4.12
C ASP A 126 6.68 5.60 3.77
N ALA A 127 5.82 6.30 3.03
CA ALA A 127 6.10 7.64 2.50
C ALA A 127 7.42 7.71 1.70
N SER A 128 7.79 6.64 0.98
CA SER A 128 8.93 6.61 0.07
C SER A 128 8.92 7.68 -1.03
N VAL A 129 7.77 8.33 -1.28
CA VAL A 129 7.66 9.55 -2.10
C VAL A 129 8.45 10.74 -1.52
N VAL A 130 8.65 10.76 -0.20
CA VAL A 130 9.43 11.75 0.54
C VAL A 130 10.84 11.23 0.83
N TYR A 131 10.95 10.02 1.37
CA TYR A 131 12.25 9.48 1.84
C TYR A 131 13.09 8.77 0.78
N GLY A 132 12.50 8.44 -0.37
CA GLY A 132 13.16 7.66 -1.41
C GLY A 132 13.01 6.16 -1.22
N ARG A 133 13.29 5.42 -2.31
CA ARG A 133 13.07 3.97 -2.43
C ARG A 133 14.32 3.12 -2.21
N LEU A 134 15.50 3.75 -2.23
CA LEU A 134 16.81 3.13 -2.13
C LEU A 134 17.68 4.01 -1.25
N LYS A 135 18.72 3.39 -0.65
CA LYS A 135 19.68 4.08 0.21
C LYS A 135 20.30 5.30 -0.46
N GLU A 136 20.75 5.16 -1.70
CA GLU A 136 21.29 6.27 -2.52
C GLU A 136 20.35 7.47 -2.61
N ARG A 137 19.03 7.23 -2.78
CA ARG A 137 18.04 8.31 -2.86
C ARG A 137 17.73 8.88 -1.47
N GLN A 138 17.70 8.04 -0.45
CA GLN A 138 17.50 8.48 0.93
C GLN A 138 18.64 9.35 1.42
N ASP A 139 19.87 9.02 1.04
CA ASP A 139 21.06 9.78 1.40
C ASP A 139 21.06 11.17 0.74
N ARG A 140 20.51 11.29 -0.47
CA ARG A 140 20.35 12.59 -1.16
C ARG A 140 19.38 13.53 -0.44
N VAL A 141 18.30 13.04 0.15
CA VAL A 141 17.27 13.86 0.81
C VAL A 141 17.61 14.22 2.25
N ARG A 142 18.56 13.51 2.88
CA ARG A 142 18.95 13.71 4.29
C ARG A 142 19.98 14.81 4.45
N THR A 143 19.83 15.60 5.51
CA THR A 143 20.86 16.57 5.95
C THR A 143 21.94 15.90 6.83
N TYR A 144 21.61 14.75 7.43
CA TYR A 144 22.39 14.09 8.50
C TYR A 144 22.62 14.95 9.75
N GLN A 145 21.86 16.04 9.90
CA GLN A 145 21.85 16.87 11.09
C GLN A 145 20.49 16.71 11.77
N ASP A 146 20.49 16.37 13.07
CA ASP A 146 19.26 16.18 13.87
C ASP A 146 18.22 15.20 13.27
N GLY A 147 18.68 14.30 12.39
CA GLY A 147 17.81 13.40 11.64
C GLY A 147 16.97 14.06 10.54
N LYS A 148 17.15 15.35 10.25
CA LYS A 148 16.29 16.16 9.36
C LYS A 148 16.47 15.90 7.87
N LEU A 149 15.46 16.28 7.10
CA LEU A 149 15.45 16.29 5.64
C LEU A 149 15.75 17.69 5.08
N LYS A 150 16.34 17.71 3.88
CA LYS A 150 16.71 18.94 3.18
C LYS A 150 15.46 19.71 2.74
N ILE A 151 15.42 21.00 3.05
CA ILE A 151 14.40 21.92 2.58
C ILE A 151 15.05 23.27 2.22
N ALA A 152 14.55 23.96 1.20
CA ALA A 152 15.04 25.29 0.85
C ALA A 152 14.54 26.34 1.85
N GLU A 153 15.25 27.47 1.97
CA GLU A 153 14.83 28.60 2.83
C GLU A 153 13.46 29.16 2.46
N SER A 154 13.10 29.08 1.17
CA SER A 154 11.76 29.42 0.67
C SER A 154 10.65 28.48 1.17
N GLY A 155 11.01 27.40 1.86
CA GLY A 155 10.08 26.38 2.33
C GLY A 155 9.58 25.45 1.22
N LEU A 156 10.21 25.48 0.04
CA LEU A 156 9.97 24.59 -1.09
C LEU A 156 11.02 23.49 -1.17
N LEU A 157 10.82 22.53 -2.08
CA LEU A 157 11.79 21.49 -2.34
C LEU A 157 13.11 22.08 -2.87
N PRO A 158 14.26 21.66 -2.33
CA PRO A 158 15.56 22.05 -2.85
C PRO A 158 15.70 21.50 -4.28
N ARG A 159 16.40 22.24 -5.15
CA ARG A 159 16.66 21.84 -6.53
C ARG A 159 18.16 21.63 -6.73
N ASP A 160 18.48 20.68 -7.59
CA ASP A 160 19.83 20.40 -8.07
C ASP A 160 20.26 21.47 -9.09
N ASP A 161 21.51 21.44 -9.54
CA ASP A 161 22.05 22.36 -10.55
C ASP A 161 21.27 22.27 -11.88
N ASP A 162 20.70 21.10 -12.18
CA ASP A 162 19.83 20.86 -13.34
C ASP A 162 18.39 21.41 -13.16
N GLY A 163 18.09 22.07 -12.04
CA GLY A 163 16.75 22.60 -11.73
C GLY A 163 15.73 21.53 -11.31
N ILE A 164 16.16 20.27 -11.17
CA ILE A 164 15.35 19.12 -10.73
C ILE A 164 15.18 19.16 -9.22
N ALA A 165 13.96 19.06 -8.72
CA ALA A 165 13.70 18.98 -7.28
C ALA A 165 14.36 17.74 -6.66
N ILE A 166 14.76 17.81 -5.39
CA ILE A 166 15.39 16.72 -4.64
C ILE A 166 14.46 16.16 -3.53
N PRO A 167 13.28 15.58 -3.86
CA PRO A 167 12.52 14.70 -2.97
C PRO A 167 12.85 13.21 -3.22
N GLY A 168 12.19 12.33 -2.47
CA GLY A 168 12.35 10.88 -2.57
C GLY A 168 11.94 10.27 -3.92
N ASP A 169 10.85 10.75 -4.52
CA ASP A 169 10.46 10.42 -5.90
C ASP A 169 10.03 11.66 -6.69
N VAL A 170 10.54 11.80 -7.91
CA VAL A 170 10.37 12.96 -8.81
C VAL A 170 9.72 12.61 -10.14
N ARG A 171 9.42 11.33 -10.37
CA ARG A 171 9.00 10.86 -11.70
C ARG A 171 7.61 11.38 -12.05
N ASN A 172 7.52 12.06 -13.19
CA ASN A 172 6.28 12.63 -13.73
C ASN A 172 5.47 13.45 -12.69
N SER A 173 6.19 14.22 -11.86
CA SER A 173 5.58 15.03 -10.80
C SER A 173 5.14 16.40 -11.31
N TRP A 174 4.21 17.03 -10.59
CA TRP A 174 3.71 18.37 -10.87
C TRP A 174 3.74 19.21 -9.59
N VAL A 175 3.52 20.52 -9.73
CA VAL A 175 3.66 21.50 -8.63
C VAL A 175 2.86 21.12 -7.39
N GLY A 176 1.64 20.58 -7.53
CA GLY A 176 0.80 20.18 -6.38
C GLY A 176 1.35 19.00 -5.59
N VAL A 177 2.04 18.05 -6.24
CA VAL A 177 2.73 16.95 -5.53
C VAL A 177 3.98 17.48 -4.84
N SER A 178 4.71 18.40 -5.48
CA SER A 178 5.89 19.02 -4.89
C SER A 178 5.59 19.86 -3.66
N THR A 179 4.47 20.58 -3.63
CA THR A 179 4.04 21.34 -2.44
C THR A 179 3.66 20.41 -1.29
N LEU A 180 2.96 19.31 -1.55
CA LEU A 180 2.67 18.30 -0.53
C LEU A 180 3.94 17.63 -0.01
N GLN A 181 4.89 17.28 -0.89
CA GLN A 181 6.18 16.74 -0.48
C GLN A 181 6.92 17.71 0.44
N ALA A 182 6.94 19.01 0.11
CA ALA A 182 7.56 20.03 0.97
C ALA A 182 6.84 20.16 2.32
N LEU A 183 5.51 20.09 2.34
CA LEU A 183 4.72 20.12 3.57
C LEU A 183 5.07 18.94 4.50
N PHE A 184 5.12 17.72 3.97
CA PHE A 184 5.48 16.54 4.76
C PHE A 184 6.94 16.56 5.24
N ILE A 185 7.85 17.20 4.48
CA ILE A 185 9.23 17.41 4.94
C ILE A 185 9.27 18.36 6.14
N LYS A 186 8.48 19.44 6.12
CA LYS A 186 8.35 20.35 7.27
C LYS A 186 7.79 19.64 8.50
N GLU A 187 6.73 18.86 8.31
CA GLU A 187 6.14 18.05 9.38
C GLU A 187 7.18 17.09 9.99
N TYR A 188 7.95 16.39 9.14
CA TYR A 188 9.01 15.51 9.60
C TYR A 188 10.08 16.24 10.40
N ASN A 189 10.53 17.40 9.91
CA ASN A 189 11.53 18.20 10.62
C ASN A 189 11.00 18.73 11.96
N ALA A 190 9.72 19.10 12.03
CA ALA A 190 9.07 19.51 13.28
C ALA A 190 8.97 18.34 14.29
N VAL A 191 8.70 17.13 13.80
CA VAL A 191 8.74 15.91 14.64
C VAL A 191 10.15 15.65 15.15
N CYS A 192 11.19 15.80 14.33
CA CYS A 192 12.58 15.71 14.78
C CYS A 192 12.89 16.71 15.89
N ASP A 193 12.43 17.96 15.75
CA ASP A 193 12.61 19.02 16.75
C ASP A 193 11.87 18.73 18.07
N ALA A 194 10.69 18.10 18.00
CA ALA A 194 9.93 17.70 19.19
C ALA A 194 10.54 16.50 19.92
N ILE A 195 11.08 15.51 19.19
CA ILE A 195 11.65 14.29 19.78
C ILE A 195 13.07 14.55 20.31
N LYS A 196 13.82 15.46 19.69
CA LYS A 196 15.22 15.75 20.04
C LYS A 196 15.41 16.01 21.55
N PRO A 197 14.69 16.95 22.20
CA PRO A 197 14.82 17.18 23.64
C PRO A 197 14.53 15.94 24.49
N ALA A 198 13.48 15.19 24.15
CA ALA A 198 13.09 13.99 24.90
C ALA A 198 14.15 12.88 24.87
N LEU A 199 14.95 12.79 23.80
CA LEU A 199 16.05 11.85 23.67
C LEU A 199 17.33 12.27 24.41
N PHE A 200 17.59 13.58 24.50
CA PHE A 200 18.81 14.10 25.16
C PHE A 200 18.64 14.33 26.67
N HIS A 201 17.42 14.20 27.19
CA HIS A 201 17.10 14.27 28.62
C HIS A 201 16.77 12.90 29.27
N ALA A 202 16.93 11.80 28.53
CA ALA A 202 16.71 10.43 29.00
C ALA A 202 18.02 9.72 29.37
#